data_AF-A0A2S2PVW4-F1
#
_entry.id   AF-A0A2S2PVW4-F1
#
_cell.length_a   1.000
_cell.length_b   1.000
_cell.length_c   1.000
_cell.angle_alpha   90.00
_cell.angle_beta   90.00
_cell.angle_gamma   90.00
#
_symmetry.space_group_name_H-M   'P 1'
#
loop_
_entity.id
_entity.type
_entity.pdbx_description
1 polymer ?
#
loop_
_entity_poly.entity_id
_entity_poly.type
_entity_poly.pdbx_seq_one_letter_code
_entity_poly.pdbx_strand_id
1 'polypeptide(L)'
;MMQTTRYTKRDSEDTSSPALAQMENDYIDEDEDKYSEVSSSLAPDGSLVSTVADRHGFFGGTQYLMESKQLISPNKIKERERKWLNMTADWDKQMVKNIKKVQNRCRKGIPQSIRPRAWLFLTKAHKLLQAHENYYFILCDKPGERKWIEDIRKDLHRQFPYHEMFVDQDGTG
;
A
#
# COMPACT_ATOMS: atom_id res chain seq x y z
N MET A 1 -57.38 1.40 3.31
CA MET A 1 -58.59 1.08 4.09
C MET A 1 -58.32 -0.18 4.90
N MET A 2 -58.56 -0.06 6.22
CA MET A 2 -58.97 -1.07 7.21
C MET A 2 -58.19 -2.38 7.40
N GLN A 3 -57.68 -2.47 8.63
CA GLN A 3 -57.26 -3.65 9.40
C GLN A 3 -58.42 -4.65 9.56
N THR A 4 -58.12 -5.92 9.86
CA THR A 4 -58.77 -6.62 11.00
C THR A 4 -57.90 -7.75 11.56
N THR A 5 -57.78 -7.69 12.88
CA THR A 5 -57.11 -8.58 13.84
C THR A 5 -58.01 -9.76 14.22
N ARG A 6 -57.46 -10.89 14.69
CA ARG A 6 -57.66 -11.40 16.07
C ARG A 6 -57.03 -12.78 16.33
N TYR A 7 -56.42 -12.82 17.51
CA TYR A 7 -55.81 -13.94 18.24
C TYR A 7 -56.79 -14.39 19.34
N THR A 8 -56.87 -15.69 19.64
CA THR A 8 -57.43 -16.23 20.89
C THR A 8 -56.63 -17.46 21.34
N LYS A 9 -56.33 -17.48 22.65
CA LYS A 9 -55.49 -18.41 23.43
C LYS A 9 -56.36 -19.09 24.50
N ARG A 10 -56.01 -20.34 24.87
CA ARG A 10 -56.12 -21.04 26.19
C ARG A 10 -56.18 -22.58 25.99
N ASP A 11 -55.62 -23.51 26.77
CA ASP A 11 -55.22 -23.69 28.20
C ASP A 11 -54.11 -24.79 28.29
N SER A 12 -53.00 -24.65 29.06
CA SER A 12 -52.70 -25.05 30.49
C SER A 12 -52.05 -26.45 30.64
N GLU A 13 -50.74 -26.56 31.00
CA GLU A 13 -50.17 -26.92 32.34
C GLU A 13 -49.95 -28.46 32.50
N ASP A 14 -48.87 -29.07 33.05
CA ASP A 14 -47.79 -28.59 33.91
C ASP A 14 -46.63 -29.63 34.09
N THR A 15 -45.51 -29.18 34.69
CA THR A 15 -44.41 -29.92 35.38
C THR A 15 -43.32 -30.63 34.54
N SER A 16 -42.01 -30.57 34.80
CA SER A 16 -41.22 -30.11 35.94
C SER A 16 -39.76 -29.76 35.54
N SER A 17 -39.19 -28.70 36.11
CA SER A 17 -37.74 -28.37 36.17
C SER A 17 -37.11 -29.01 37.44
N PRO A 18 -35.78 -29.07 37.73
CA PRO A 18 -34.85 -27.91 37.74
C PRO A 18 -33.32 -28.16 37.49
N ALA A 19 -32.60 -27.06 37.20
CA ALA A 19 -31.30 -26.56 37.74
C ALA A 19 -30.17 -27.56 38.16
N LEU A 20 -28.85 -27.32 38.01
CA LEU A 20 -28.01 -26.11 38.16
C LEU A 20 -26.52 -26.48 37.88
N ALA A 21 -25.67 -25.44 37.82
CA ALA A 21 -24.18 -25.41 37.90
C ALA A 21 -23.42 -25.42 36.56
N GLN A 22 -23.11 -24.25 35.99
CA GLN A 22 -21.95 -23.39 36.30
C GLN A 22 -20.61 -23.98 35.81
N MET A 23 -20.12 -23.44 34.69
CA MET A 23 -18.69 -23.15 34.51
C MET A 23 -18.58 -22.03 33.47
N GLU A 24 -18.78 -20.79 33.94
CA GLU A 24 -18.16 -19.61 33.33
C GLU A 24 -16.66 -19.85 33.38
N ASN A 25 -16.04 -20.10 32.23
CA ASN A 25 -14.61 -19.89 32.08
C ASN A 25 -14.44 -18.51 31.47
N ASP A 26 -14.22 -17.55 32.34
CA ASP A 26 -13.64 -16.26 32.04
C ASP A 26 -12.27 -16.50 31.39
N TYR A 27 -12.20 -16.38 30.07
CA TYR A 27 -10.94 -16.13 29.38
C TYR A 27 -10.76 -14.61 29.37
N ILE A 28 -10.21 -14.10 30.48
CA ILE A 28 -9.64 -12.76 30.52
C ILE A 28 -8.36 -12.86 29.68
N ASP A 29 -8.44 -12.38 28.44
CA ASP A 29 -7.25 -12.11 27.63
C ASP A 29 -6.69 -10.77 28.16
N GLU A 30 -5.81 -10.86 29.16
CA GLU A 30 -4.89 -9.79 29.54
C GLU A 30 -3.76 -9.69 28.50
N ASP A 31 -4.14 -9.45 27.24
CA ASP A 31 -3.23 -8.81 26.29
C ASP A 31 -3.57 -7.33 26.35
N GLU A 32 -2.94 -6.65 27.31
CA GLU A 32 -2.80 -5.21 27.35
C GLU A 32 -2.16 -4.81 26.01
N ASP A 33 -3.00 -4.42 25.04
CA ASP A 33 -2.59 -3.83 23.78
C ASP A 33 -1.64 -2.69 24.15
N LYS A 34 -0.34 -2.96 24.01
CA LYS A 34 0.71 -1.96 23.99
C LYS A 34 0.51 -1.16 22.72
N TYR A 35 -0.50 -0.29 22.73
CA TYR A 35 -0.60 0.86 21.86
C TYR A 35 0.71 1.62 22.10
N SER A 36 1.70 1.38 21.24
CA SER A 36 2.77 2.33 21.08
C SER A 36 2.07 3.63 20.73
N GLU A 37 1.97 4.56 21.69
CA GLU A 37 1.51 5.91 21.42
C GLU A 37 2.41 6.43 20.30
N VAL A 38 1.89 6.45 19.07
CA VAL A 38 2.61 7.00 17.93
C VAL A 38 2.66 8.49 18.20
N SER A 39 3.75 8.92 18.85
CA SER A 39 4.00 10.32 19.15
C SER A 39 4.04 11.04 17.80
N SER A 40 2.95 11.74 17.53
CA SER A 40 2.72 12.48 16.30
C SER A 40 2.83 13.96 16.67
N SER A 41 3.85 14.60 16.13
CA SER A 41 4.09 16.04 16.30
C SER A 41 3.56 16.79 15.08
N LEU A 42 3.30 18.10 15.24
CA LEU A 42 2.93 18.96 14.11
C LEU A 42 4.17 19.64 13.56
N ALA A 43 4.42 19.49 12.25
CA ALA A 43 5.44 20.23 11.55
C ALA A 43 5.03 21.73 11.39
N PRO A 44 6.00 22.62 11.09
CA PRO A 44 5.73 24.05 10.85
C PRO A 44 4.74 24.32 9.71
N ASP A 45 4.60 23.37 8.78
CA ASP A 45 3.65 23.41 7.66
C ASP A 45 2.25 22.88 8.02
N GLY A 46 2.03 22.50 9.29
CA GLY A 46 0.77 21.95 9.79
C GLY A 46 0.55 20.46 9.49
N SER A 47 1.54 19.77 8.89
CA SER A 47 1.44 18.34 8.64
C SER A 47 1.76 17.51 9.89
N LEU A 48 1.14 16.34 10.01
CA LEU A 48 1.45 15.38 11.06
C LEU A 48 2.80 14.73 10.75
N VAL A 49 3.69 14.68 11.74
CA VAL A 49 4.98 14.00 11.70
C VAL A 49 5.00 12.94 12.79
N SER A 50 4.93 11.69 12.35
CA SER A 50 5.08 10.48 13.14
C SER A 50 6.55 10.17 13.38
N THR A 51 6.86 9.61 14.54
CA THR A 51 8.18 9.01 14.84
C THR A 51 8.43 7.70 14.08
N VAL A 52 7.39 7.10 13.50
CA VAL A 52 7.44 5.85 12.72
C VAL A 52 7.09 6.14 11.26
N ALA A 53 7.99 5.76 10.36
CA ALA A 53 7.76 5.89 8.93
C ALA A 53 6.64 4.94 8.44
N ASP A 54 5.88 5.37 7.44
CA ASP A 54 4.92 4.52 6.77
C ASP A 54 5.61 3.46 5.88
N ARG A 55 4.80 2.61 5.23
CA ARG A 55 5.25 1.56 4.32
C ARG A 55 6.07 2.05 3.11
N HIS A 56 6.08 3.35 2.86
CA HIS A 56 6.79 4.03 1.79
C HIS A 56 7.97 4.86 2.31
N GLY A 57 8.24 4.86 3.62
CA GLY A 57 9.37 5.57 4.22
C GLY A 57 9.04 6.99 4.67
N PHE A 58 7.78 7.43 4.63
CA PHE A 58 7.40 8.79 5.05
C PHE A 58 7.08 8.84 6.54
N PHE A 59 7.67 9.78 7.27
CA PHE A 59 7.32 10.13 8.65
C PHE A 59 6.16 11.13 8.72
N GLY A 60 5.96 11.95 7.68
CA GLY A 60 4.99 13.03 7.71
C GLY A 60 4.80 13.70 6.36
N GLY A 61 4.11 14.84 6.35
CA GLY A 61 3.76 15.57 5.14
C GLY A 61 2.49 15.06 4.46
N THR A 62 2.14 15.65 3.32
CA THR A 62 0.91 15.31 2.57
C THR A 62 0.94 13.90 1.98
N GLN A 63 2.13 13.29 1.86
CA GLN A 63 2.34 11.95 1.34
C GLN A 63 2.26 10.85 2.42
N TYR A 64 2.31 11.21 3.70
CA TYR A 64 2.28 10.25 4.80
C TYR A 64 0.94 9.53 4.91
N LEU A 65 0.99 8.20 5.01
CA LEU A 65 -0.19 7.35 5.14
C LEU A 65 -0.18 6.62 6.48
N MET A 66 -0.94 7.17 7.44
CA MET A 66 -1.04 6.66 8.82
C MET A 66 -1.60 5.22 8.90
N GLU A 67 -2.40 4.81 7.92
CA GLU A 67 -3.06 3.52 7.93
C GLU A 67 -2.88 2.78 6.60
N SER A 68 -1.96 1.81 6.58
CA SER A 68 -1.93 0.81 5.52
C SER A 68 -2.89 -0.32 5.85
N LYS A 69 -4.20 -0.08 5.87
CA LYS A 69 -5.14 -1.21 5.77
C LYS A 69 -4.88 -1.85 4.42
N GLN A 70 -4.20 -3.01 4.40
CA GLN A 70 -4.17 -3.85 3.22
C GLN A 70 -5.61 -4.30 2.94
N LEU A 71 -6.34 -3.51 2.14
CA LEU A 71 -7.72 -3.79 1.72
C LEU A 71 -7.82 -5.10 0.91
N ILE A 72 -6.69 -5.65 0.50
CA ILE A 72 -6.57 -6.85 -0.33
C ILE A 72 -5.78 -7.88 0.46
N SER A 73 -6.35 -9.07 0.63
CA SER A 73 -5.66 -10.16 1.31
C SER A 73 -4.33 -10.54 0.63
N PRO A 74 -3.31 -10.98 1.39
CA PRO A 74 -2.01 -11.34 0.84
C PRO A 74 -2.08 -12.36 -0.30
N ASN A 75 -2.99 -13.34 -0.20
CA ASN A 75 -3.21 -14.35 -1.25
C ASN A 75 -3.67 -13.73 -2.57
N LYS A 76 -4.55 -12.71 -2.52
CA LYS A 76 -4.98 -11.98 -3.72
C LYS A 76 -3.84 -11.15 -4.32
N ILE A 77 -2.93 -10.62 -3.50
CA ILE A 77 -1.73 -9.91 -3.98
C ILE A 77 -0.84 -10.88 -4.76
N LYS A 78 -0.49 -12.03 -4.16
CA LYS A 78 0.31 -13.09 -4.82
C LYS A 78 -0.30 -13.56 -6.14
N GLU A 79 -1.62 -13.72 -6.19
CA GLU A 79 -2.31 -14.10 -7.42
C GLU A 79 -2.18 -13.01 -8.52
N ARG A 80 -2.30 -11.73 -8.13
CA ARG A 80 -2.10 -10.60 -9.06
C ARG A 80 -0.66 -10.56 -9.55
N GLU A 81 0.32 -10.76 -8.68
CA GLU A 81 1.74 -10.82 -9.01
C GLU A 81 2.03 -11.92 -10.03
N ARG A 82 1.59 -13.16 -9.77
CA ARG A 82 1.76 -14.28 -10.71
C ARG A 82 1.20 -13.96 -12.09
N LYS A 83 0.04 -13.32 -12.13
CA LYS A 83 -0.57 -12.91 -13.40
C LYS A 83 0.25 -11.82 -14.11
N TRP A 84 0.89 -10.91 -13.38
CA TRP A 84 1.79 -9.91 -13.94
C TRP A 84 3.09 -10.54 -14.46
N LEU A 85 3.68 -11.48 -13.71
CA LEU A 85 4.85 -12.26 -14.15
C LEU A 85 4.58 -12.99 -15.47
N ASN A 86 3.43 -13.68 -15.58
CA ASN A 86 3.04 -14.35 -16.82
C ASN A 86 2.89 -13.38 -18.00
N MET A 87 2.49 -12.13 -17.74
CA MET A 87 2.35 -11.13 -18.79
C MET A 87 3.69 -10.51 -19.20
N THR A 88 4.62 -10.34 -18.27
CA THR A 88 5.95 -9.76 -18.53
C THR A 88 6.97 -10.80 -19.00
N ALA A 89 6.61 -12.08 -19.03
CA ALA A 89 7.40 -13.13 -19.68
C ALA A 89 7.45 -12.96 -21.21
N ASP A 90 6.29 -12.75 -21.84
CA ASP A 90 6.16 -12.53 -23.29
C ASP A 90 5.54 -11.15 -23.58
N TRP A 91 6.20 -10.07 -23.16
CA TRP A 91 5.61 -8.73 -23.17
C TRP A 91 5.13 -8.28 -24.56
N ASP A 92 5.96 -8.42 -25.60
CA ASP A 92 5.60 -7.97 -26.95
C ASP A 92 4.35 -8.69 -27.48
N LYS A 93 4.25 -10.00 -27.25
CA LYS A 93 3.07 -10.80 -27.61
C LYS A 93 1.83 -10.35 -26.84
N GLN A 94 1.96 -10.00 -25.55
CA GLN A 94 0.85 -9.49 -24.76
C GLN A 94 0.40 -8.10 -25.23
N MET A 95 1.31 -7.24 -25.67
CA MET A 95 0.97 -5.92 -26.21
C MET A 95 0.19 -6.03 -27.52
N VAL A 96 0.52 -6.99 -28.38
CA VAL A 96 -0.21 -7.21 -29.64
C VAL A 96 -1.57 -7.86 -29.40
N LYS A 97 -1.62 -8.93 -28.59
CA LYS A 97 -2.83 -9.76 -28.45
C LYS A 97 -3.80 -9.28 -27.37
N ASN A 98 -3.29 -8.67 -26.30
CA ASN A 98 -4.01 -8.52 -25.03
C ASN A 98 -3.91 -7.12 -24.41
N ILE A 99 -3.75 -6.06 -25.23
CA ILE A 99 -3.57 -4.68 -24.70
C ILE A 99 -4.68 -4.24 -23.75
N LYS A 100 -5.96 -4.54 -24.05
CA LYS A 100 -7.10 -4.23 -23.19
C LYS A 100 -6.98 -4.90 -21.81
N LYS A 101 -6.44 -6.12 -21.76
CA LYS A 101 -6.20 -6.87 -20.51
C LYS A 101 -5.11 -6.21 -19.68
N VAL A 102 -4.08 -5.66 -20.33
CA VAL A 102 -3.00 -4.92 -19.66
C VAL A 102 -3.54 -3.64 -19.05
N GLN A 103 -4.28 -2.84 -19.82
CA GLN A 103 -4.90 -1.60 -19.33
C GLN A 103 -5.81 -1.87 -18.13
N ASN A 104 -6.66 -2.89 -18.21
CA ASN A 104 -7.53 -3.28 -17.10
C ASN A 104 -6.76 -3.69 -15.83
N ARG A 105 -5.55 -4.24 -15.98
CA ARG A 105 -4.69 -4.57 -14.83
C ARG A 105 -3.99 -3.35 -14.28
N CYS A 106 -3.55 -2.42 -15.11
CA CYS A 106 -3.03 -1.13 -14.66
C CYS A 106 -4.07 -0.38 -13.81
N ARG A 107 -5.34 -0.34 -14.26
CA ARG A 107 -6.46 0.27 -13.51
C ARG A 107 -6.73 -0.40 -12.17
N LYS A 108 -6.50 -1.72 -12.06
CA LYS A 108 -6.62 -2.48 -10.79
C LYS A 108 -5.43 -2.26 -9.83
N GLY A 109 -4.38 -1.60 -10.30
CA GLY A 109 -3.13 -1.40 -9.58
C GLY A 109 -2.09 -2.48 -9.85
N ILE A 110 -0.83 -2.04 -9.94
CA ILE A 110 0.34 -2.90 -10.08
C ILE A 110 0.83 -3.28 -8.68
N PRO A 111 0.95 -4.59 -8.34
CA PRO A 111 1.53 -5.04 -7.08
C PRO A 111 2.93 -4.47 -6.86
N GLN A 112 3.25 -4.06 -5.63
CA GLN A 112 4.49 -3.34 -5.33
C GLN A 112 5.75 -4.09 -5.78
N SER A 113 5.81 -5.40 -5.51
CA SER A 113 6.94 -6.28 -5.86
C SER A 113 7.29 -6.29 -7.35
N ILE A 114 6.29 -6.15 -8.24
CA ILE A 114 6.49 -6.22 -9.70
C ILE A 114 6.51 -4.84 -10.36
N ARG A 115 6.29 -3.75 -9.61
CA ARG A 115 6.29 -2.38 -10.15
C ARG A 115 7.56 -2.03 -10.93
N PRO A 116 8.79 -2.28 -10.43
CA PRO A 116 10.00 -1.90 -11.14
C PRO A 116 10.03 -2.50 -12.56
N ARG A 117 9.73 -3.80 -12.66
CA ARG A 117 9.66 -4.51 -13.95
C ARG A 117 8.49 -4.03 -14.79
N ALA A 118 7.29 -3.94 -14.23
CA ALA A 118 6.09 -3.57 -14.98
C ALA A 118 6.18 -2.16 -15.56
N TRP A 119 6.65 -1.18 -14.81
CA TRP A 119 6.84 0.19 -15.29
C TRP A 119 7.90 0.28 -16.38
N LEU A 120 9.01 -0.48 -16.25
CA LEU A 120 10.04 -0.58 -17.29
C LEU A 120 9.48 -1.12 -18.63
N PHE A 121 8.54 -2.06 -18.56
CA PHE A 121 7.87 -2.60 -19.74
C PHE A 121 6.83 -1.64 -20.32
N LEU A 122 6.02 -1.00 -19.49
CA LEU A 122 4.97 -0.05 -19.89
C LEU A 122 5.53 1.18 -20.61
N THR A 123 6.64 1.72 -20.11
CA THR A 123 7.35 2.87 -20.70
C THR A 123 8.19 2.51 -21.92
N LYS A 124 8.31 1.21 -22.24
CA LYS A 124 9.26 0.66 -23.23
C LYS A 124 10.73 0.93 -22.90
N ALA A 125 11.04 1.43 -21.70
CA ALA A 125 12.41 1.68 -21.28
C ALA A 125 13.30 0.43 -21.36
N HIS A 126 12.75 -0.78 -21.16
CA HIS A 126 13.49 -2.03 -21.36
C HIS A 126 14.15 -2.14 -22.75
N LYS A 127 13.53 -1.61 -23.81
CA LYS A 127 14.11 -1.63 -25.17
C LYS A 127 15.27 -0.65 -25.29
N LEU A 128 15.18 0.51 -24.63
CA LEU A 128 16.26 1.48 -24.58
C LEU A 128 17.46 0.96 -23.79
N LEU A 129 17.21 0.29 -22.64
CA LEU A 129 18.28 -0.34 -21.86
C LEU A 129 19.00 -1.43 -22.66
N GLN A 130 18.25 -2.23 -23.43
CA GLN A 130 18.84 -3.27 -24.29
C GLN A 130 19.61 -2.70 -25.48
N ALA A 131 19.11 -1.62 -26.09
CA ALA A 131 19.76 -0.99 -27.23
C ALA A 131 21.02 -0.18 -26.85
N HIS A 132 21.10 0.28 -25.60
CA HIS A 132 22.14 1.18 -25.11
C HIS A 132 22.75 0.68 -23.79
N GLU A 133 23.40 -0.48 -23.84
CA GLU A 133 24.08 -1.05 -22.68
C GLU A 133 25.16 -0.08 -22.15
N ASN A 134 25.27 0.04 -20.82
CA ASN A 134 26.19 0.93 -20.11
C ASN A 134 26.02 2.44 -20.36
N TYR A 135 25.07 2.86 -21.20
CA TYR A 135 24.90 4.26 -21.58
C TYR A 135 24.59 5.18 -20.39
N TYR A 136 23.85 4.69 -19.40
CA TYR A 136 23.61 5.41 -18.14
C TYR A 136 24.93 5.78 -17.44
N PHE A 137 25.84 4.82 -17.24
CA PHE A 137 27.11 5.05 -16.57
C PHE A 137 28.02 6.00 -17.36
N ILE A 138 28.01 5.89 -18.70
CA ILE A 138 28.73 6.81 -19.58
C ILE A 138 28.21 8.24 -19.42
N LEU A 139 26.90 8.43 -19.28
CA LEU A 139 26.32 9.76 -19.05
C LEU A 139 26.64 10.29 -17.64
N CYS A 140 26.67 9.42 -16.63
CA CYS A 140 27.05 9.81 -15.26
C CYS A 140 28.50 10.29 -15.15
N ASP A 141 29.40 9.77 -15.97
CA ASP A 141 30.82 10.17 -16.00
C ASP A 141 31.05 11.50 -16.75
N LYS A 142 30.08 11.93 -17.57
CA LYS A 142 30.19 13.20 -18.30
C LYS A 142 29.97 14.40 -17.37
N PRO A 143 30.70 15.50 -17.57
CA PRO A 143 30.47 16.72 -16.81
C PRO A 143 29.06 17.27 -17.12
N GLY A 144 28.27 17.54 -16.08
CA GLY A 144 26.98 18.19 -16.22
C GLY A 144 27.13 19.71 -16.41
N GLU A 145 26.14 20.35 -17.04
CA GLU A 145 26.13 21.80 -17.15
C GLU A 145 25.82 22.43 -15.79
N ARG A 146 26.58 23.49 -15.44
CA ARG A 146 26.48 24.17 -14.15
C ARG A 146 25.05 24.60 -13.80
N LYS A 147 24.31 25.12 -14.79
CA LYS A 147 22.91 25.55 -14.62
C LYS A 147 22.03 24.43 -14.06
N TRP A 148 22.03 23.27 -14.71
CA TRP A 148 21.18 22.15 -14.32
C TRP A 148 21.61 21.55 -12.98
N ILE A 149 22.91 21.52 -12.69
CA ILE A 149 23.44 21.06 -11.41
C ILE A 149 22.93 21.96 -10.26
N GLU A 150 23.00 23.28 -10.43
CA GLU A 150 22.54 24.22 -9.41
C GLU A 150 21.02 24.14 -9.20
N ASP A 151 20.25 23.99 -10.28
CA ASP A 151 18.79 23.83 -10.19
C ASP A 151 18.42 22.52 -9.50
N ILE A 152 19.02 21.38 -9.89
CA ILE A 152 18.78 20.09 -9.22
C ILE A 152 19.13 20.17 -7.74
N ARG A 153 20.28 20.77 -7.38
CA ARG A 153 20.69 20.91 -5.96
C ARG A 153 19.69 21.73 -5.14
N LYS A 154 19.11 22.79 -5.72
CA LYS A 154 18.04 23.55 -5.07
C LYS A 154 16.76 22.73 -4.94
N ASP A 155 16.51 21.78 -5.82
CA ASP A 155 15.29 20.97 -5.79
C ASP A 155 15.39 19.81 -4.80
N LEU A 156 16.58 19.24 -4.62
CA LEU A 156 16.82 18.12 -3.70
C LEU A 156 16.41 18.43 -2.24
N HIS A 157 16.81 19.59 -1.69
CA HIS A 157 16.57 19.90 -0.27
C HIS A 157 15.10 20.11 0.10
N ARG A 158 14.23 20.29 -0.90
CA ARG A 158 12.79 20.47 -0.69
C ARG A 158 11.95 19.28 -1.16
N GLN A 159 12.60 18.23 -1.66
CA GLN A 159 11.93 17.04 -2.18
C GLN A 159 11.99 15.93 -1.13
N PHE A 160 10.83 15.62 -0.53
CA PHE A 160 10.67 14.59 0.51
C PHE A 160 11.42 14.84 1.85
N PRO A 161 11.24 16.01 2.49
CA PRO A 161 11.93 16.36 3.73
C PRO A 161 11.61 15.43 4.92
N TYR A 162 10.51 14.68 4.85
CA TYR A 162 10.07 13.75 5.90
C TYR A 162 10.18 12.29 5.46
N HIS A 163 11.09 11.95 4.56
CA HIS A 163 11.26 10.57 4.11
C HIS A 163 12.59 9.98 4.60
N GLU A 164 12.56 8.78 5.15
CA GLU A 164 13.69 8.07 5.76
C GLU A 164 14.97 8.09 4.91
N MET A 165 14.86 7.79 3.62
CA MET A 165 16.03 7.80 2.72
C MET A 165 16.55 9.21 2.35
N PHE A 166 15.73 10.26 2.47
CA PHE A 166 16.01 11.60 1.91
C PHE A 166 16.08 12.72 2.96
N VAL A 167 15.82 12.40 4.24
CA VAL A 167 15.84 13.39 5.34
C VAL A 167 17.26 13.86 5.65
N ASP A 168 18.24 12.98 5.51
CA ASP A 168 19.65 13.27 5.77
C ASP A 168 20.37 13.68 4.49
N GLN A 169 21.18 14.74 4.59
CA GLN A 169 21.96 15.24 3.45
C GLN A 169 23.00 14.23 2.94
N ASP A 170 23.49 13.36 3.82
CA ASP A 170 24.40 12.24 3.51
C ASP A 170 23.67 10.88 3.51
N GLY A 171 22.35 10.90 3.38
CA GLY A 171 21.52 9.70 3.28
C GLY A 171 21.80 8.88 2.03
N THR A 172 21.24 7.68 1.96
CA THR A 172 21.41 6.78 0.80
C THR A 172 20.51 7.11 -0.39
N GLY A 173 19.68 8.14 -0.27
CA GLY A 173 18.69 8.57 -1.26
C GLY A 173 19.23 9.50 -2.33
#